data_AF-A0AA40ERL8-F1
#
_entry.id   AF-A0AA40ERL8-F1
#
_cell.length_a   1.000
_cell.length_b   1.000
_cell.length_c   1.000
_cell.angle_alpha   90.00
_cell.angle_beta   90.00
_cell.angle_gamma   90.00
#
_symmetry.space_group_name_H-M   'P 1'
#
loop_
_entity.id
_entity.type
_entity.pdbx_description
1 polymer ?
#
loop_
_entity_poly.entity_id
_entity_poly.type
_entity_poly.pdbx_seq_one_letter_code
_entity_poly.pdbx_strand_id
1 'polypeptide(L)'
;MRNVDEACRQIKEKETTINLSFITIGTLISRKGNEGIYYMTVVTYFARVCLIQNPVPLMRSAPFLRRVVTVFEGTKEGMGIKMMMTLYSIVEPFATMTLEEAGERQVFFATSERFRGCGQGIDGVPTKAGGMMRAVDGLQGKIGVYPVGSDGEPASKQVVELLTKMRDDGVLEKVWSYTESELGRIT
;
A
#
# COMPACT_ATOMS: atom_id res chain seq x y z
N MET A 1 -1.13 19.37 -0.99
CA MET A 1 -0.81 18.44 -2.08
C MET A 1 0.45 18.82 -2.88
N ARG A 2 0.74 20.11 -3.13
CA ARG A 2 1.92 20.60 -3.88
C ARG A 2 3.25 19.85 -3.70
N ASN A 3 3.64 19.52 -2.47
CA ASN A 3 4.90 18.79 -2.22
C ASN A 3 4.91 17.38 -2.83
N VAL A 4 3.74 16.71 -2.86
CA VAL A 4 3.58 15.39 -3.49
C VAL A 4 3.70 15.52 -5.01
N ASP A 5 3.07 16.54 -5.59
CA ASP A 5 3.11 16.78 -7.04
C ASP A 5 4.52 17.11 -7.50
N GLU A 6 5.22 17.96 -6.75
CA GLU A 6 6.62 18.31 -7.01
C GLU A 6 7.55 17.09 -6.89
N ALA A 7 7.38 16.26 -5.87
CA ALA A 7 8.15 15.02 -5.75
C ALA A 7 7.88 14.07 -6.93
N CYS A 8 6.62 13.91 -7.33
CA CYS A 8 6.24 13.09 -8.48
C CYS A 8 6.82 13.63 -9.80
N ARG A 9 6.86 14.96 -9.97
CA ARG A 9 7.46 15.63 -11.11
C ARG A 9 8.95 15.35 -11.19
N GLN A 10 9.68 15.56 -10.10
CA GLN A 10 11.13 15.30 -10.04
C GLN A 10 11.49 13.85 -10.35
N ILE A 11 10.67 12.88 -9.90
CA ILE A 11 10.86 11.47 -10.22
C ILE A 11 10.67 11.23 -11.73
N LYS A 12 9.59 11.75 -12.32
CA LYS A 12 9.29 11.61 -13.75
C LYS A 12 10.35 12.25 -14.66
N GLU A 13 11.06 13.27 -14.17
CA GLU A 13 12.14 13.92 -14.91
C GLU A 13 13.44 13.11 -14.91
N LYS A 14 13.65 12.27 -13.89
CA LYS A 14 14.89 11.51 -13.70
C LYS A 14 14.77 10.06 -14.17
N GLU A 15 13.57 9.50 -14.06
CA GLU A 15 13.33 8.06 -14.24
C GLU A 15 12.34 7.81 -15.38
N THR A 16 12.67 6.85 -16.24
CA THR A 16 11.79 6.39 -17.34
C THR A 16 10.97 5.15 -16.94
N THR A 17 11.41 4.44 -15.89
CA THR A 17 10.76 3.24 -15.36
C THR A 17 10.88 3.19 -13.85
N ILE A 18 9.84 2.69 -13.17
CA ILE A 18 9.86 2.44 -11.73
C ILE A 18 9.46 0.99 -11.48
N ASN A 19 10.35 0.21 -10.87
CA ASN A 19 10.05 -1.18 -10.53
C ASN A 19 9.31 -1.27 -9.18
N LEU A 20 9.80 -0.53 -8.18
CA LEU A 20 9.37 -0.66 -6.79
C LEU A 20 9.22 0.72 -6.16
N SER A 21 8.03 0.99 -5.61
CA SER A 21 7.75 2.23 -4.86
C SER A 21 7.38 1.88 -3.44
N PHE A 22 8.18 2.35 -2.47
CA PHE A 22 7.88 2.23 -1.04
C PHE A 22 7.30 3.53 -0.51
N ILE A 23 6.06 3.48 -0.05
CA ILE A 23 5.32 4.63 0.49
C ILE A 23 5.19 4.46 2.00
N THR A 24 6.04 5.16 2.73
CA THR A 24 6.10 5.11 4.21
C THR A 24 5.55 6.38 4.86
N ILE A 25 5.19 7.41 4.09
CA ILE A 25 4.75 8.70 4.63
C ILE A 25 3.53 8.54 5.56
N GLY A 26 3.60 9.14 6.74
CA GLY A 26 2.54 9.02 7.74
C GLY A 26 2.69 10.05 8.85
N THR A 27 1.62 10.27 9.60
CA THR A 27 1.63 11.15 10.77
C THR A 27 0.51 10.77 11.72
N LEU A 28 0.73 10.97 13.02
CA LEU A 28 -0.32 10.92 14.05
C LEU A 28 -0.81 12.31 14.45
N ILE A 29 -0.38 13.36 13.74
CA ILE A 29 -0.81 14.73 14.04
C ILE A 29 -2.29 14.88 13.65
N SER A 30 -3.15 14.89 14.67
CA SER A 30 -4.59 15.10 14.53
C SER A 30 -4.95 16.59 14.63
N ARG A 31 -4.50 17.38 13.65
CA ARG A 31 -4.90 18.79 13.48
C ARG A 31 -5.77 18.95 12.24
N LYS A 32 -6.82 19.75 12.33
CA LYS A 32 -7.67 20.07 11.18
C LYS A 32 -7.05 21.23 10.41
N GLY A 33 -6.87 21.08 9.10
CA GLY A 33 -6.39 22.15 8.24
C GLY A 33 -7.49 23.16 7.90
N ASN A 34 -7.12 24.26 7.24
CA ASN A 34 -8.07 25.29 6.78
C ASN A 34 -9.13 24.73 5.81
N GLU A 35 -8.80 23.67 5.09
CA GLU A 35 -9.68 22.95 4.18
C GLU A 35 -10.65 21.98 4.89
N GLY A 36 -10.67 21.98 6.22
CA GLY A 36 -11.58 21.14 6.99
C GLY A 36 -11.24 19.64 6.99
N ILE A 37 -10.11 19.22 6.42
CA ILE A 37 -9.61 17.84 6.49
C ILE A 37 -8.55 17.74 7.58
N TYR A 38 -8.56 16.63 8.33
CA TYR A 38 -7.47 16.32 9.24
C TYR A 38 -6.16 16.12 8.48
N TYR A 39 -5.09 16.73 8.98
CA TYR A 39 -3.75 16.60 8.42
C TYR A 39 -3.30 15.13 8.36
N MET A 40 -3.69 14.33 9.35
CA MET A 40 -3.54 12.87 9.30
C MET A 40 -4.15 12.28 8.03
N THR A 41 -5.43 12.53 7.74
CA THR A 41 -6.10 12.05 6.52
C THR A 41 -5.42 12.56 5.24
N VAL A 42 -5.00 13.82 5.21
CA VAL A 42 -4.27 14.37 4.04
C VAL A 42 -2.98 13.59 3.77
N VAL A 43 -2.20 13.29 4.80
CA VAL A 43 -0.90 12.61 4.65
C VAL A 43 -1.05 11.09 4.49
N THR A 44 -1.88 10.45 5.30
CA THR A 44 -1.99 8.98 5.33
C THR A 44 -2.91 8.41 4.25
N TYR A 45 -3.84 9.21 3.72
CA TYR A 45 -4.76 8.78 2.67
C TYR A 45 -4.49 9.51 1.35
N PHE A 46 -4.79 10.81 1.26
CA PHE A 46 -4.77 11.53 -0.02
C PHE A 46 -3.38 11.59 -0.67
N ALA A 47 -2.35 11.94 0.10
CA ALA A 47 -0.98 11.95 -0.39
C ALA A 47 -0.53 10.56 -0.87
N ARG A 48 -0.91 9.49 -0.17
CA ARG A 48 -0.60 8.11 -0.59
C ARG A 48 -1.33 7.73 -1.87
N VAL A 49 -2.60 8.08 -2.04
CA VAL A 49 -3.35 7.85 -3.30
C VAL A 49 -2.63 8.51 -4.47
N CYS A 50 -2.20 9.77 -4.33
CA CYS A 50 -1.44 10.46 -5.36
C CYS A 50 -0.07 9.82 -5.64
N LEU A 51 0.66 9.41 -4.60
CA LEU A 51 1.94 8.71 -4.74
C LEU A 51 1.80 7.30 -5.34
N ILE A 52 0.64 6.66 -5.20
CA ILE A 52 0.33 5.38 -5.86
C ILE A 52 0.01 5.62 -7.33
N GLN A 53 -0.85 6.59 -7.64
CA GLN A 53 -1.39 6.82 -8.99
C GLN A 53 -0.36 7.47 -9.93
N ASN A 54 0.40 8.45 -9.45
CA ASN A 54 1.33 9.21 -10.30
C ASN A 54 2.44 8.36 -10.96
N PRO A 55 3.04 7.38 -10.27
CA PRO A 55 4.04 6.48 -10.85
C PRO A 55 3.49 5.39 -11.76
N VAL A 56 2.17 5.11 -11.76
CA VAL A 56 1.58 3.99 -12.52
C VAL A 56 2.05 3.93 -13.98
N PRO A 57 2.13 5.04 -14.74
CA PRO A 57 2.64 5.00 -16.11
C PRO A 57 4.10 4.52 -16.21
N LEU A 58 4.98 4.98 -15.32
CA LEU A 58 6.39 4.55 -15.25
C LEU A 58 6.54 3.11 -14.75
N MET A 59 5.60 2.65 -13.93
CA MET A 59 5.59 1.26 -13.47
C MET A 59 5.11 0.30 -14.56
N ARG A 60 4.13 0.71 -15.38
CA ARG A 60 3.65 -0.11 -16.50
C ARG A 60 4.72 -0.34 -17.58
N SER A 61 5.67 0.57 -17.73
CA SER A 61 6.81 0.42 -18.66
C SER A 61 7.96 -0.44 -18.10
N ALA A 62 7.97 -0.74 -16.79
CA ALA A 62 9.06 -1.47 -16.17
C ALA A 62 9.06 -2.96 -16.61
N PRO A 63 10.21 -3.51 -17.05
CA PRO A 63 10.29 -4.86 -17.63
C PRO A 63 10.18 -6.00 -16.60
N PHE A 64 10.48 -5.73 -15.33
CA PHE A 64 10.37 -6.68 -14.22
C PHE A 64 9.89 -5.94 -12.98
N LEU A 65 9.28 -6.64 -12.01
CA LEU A 65 8.84 -6.12 -10.70
C LEU A 65 8.08 -4.78 -10.78
N ARG A 66 6.76 -4.80 -10.58
CA ARG A 66 5.90 -3.61 -10.69
C ARG A 66 5.02 -3.51 -9.44
N ARG A 67 5.61 -3.09 -8.33
CA ARG A 67 4.96 -3.12 -7.00
C ARG A 67 4.99 -1.77 -6.31
N VAL A 68 3.86 -1.42 -5.71
CA VAL A 68 3.78 -0.34 -4.73
C VAL A 68 3.59 -0.99 -3.37
N VAL A 69 4.52 -0.75 -2.47
CA VAL A 69 4.47 -1.23 -1.10
C VAL A 69 4.14 -0.04 -0.21
N THR A 70 2.98 -0.07 0.45
CA THR A 70 2.62 0.95 1.43
C THR A 70 2.74 0.38 2.83
N VAL A 71 3.44 1.09 3.70
CA VAL A 71 3.63 0.68 5.09
C VAL A 71 2.86 1.66 5.97
N PHE A 72 1.89 1.16 6.72
CA PHE A 72 1.27 1.91 7.79
C PHE A 72 2.18 1.83 9.03
N GLU A 73 2.36 2.95 9.74
CA GLU A 73 3.24 3.03 10.93
C GLU A 73 4.71 2.61 10.74
N GLY A 74 5.30 2.79 9.55
CA GLY A 74 6.75 2.58 9.34
C GLY A 74 7.64 3.50 10.18
N THR A 75 7.06 4.59 10.72
CA THR A 75 7.73 5.56 11.58
C THR A 75 7.43 5.26 13.05
N LYS A 76 8.18 4.35 13.69
CA LYS A 76 8.25 4.20 15.17
C LYS A 76 9.00 5.38 15.83
N GLU A 77 8.84 6.61 15.33
CA GLU A 77 9.69 7.73 15.71
C GLU A 77 8.87 8.86 16.32
N GLY A 78 8.73 8.79 17.65
CA GLY A 78 8.15 9.83 18.49
C GLY A 78 8.08 9.39 19.94
N MET A 79 8.28 10.32 20.88
CA MET A 79 8.28 10.02 22.32
C MET A 79 6.95 9.39 22.79
N GLY A 80 5.82 9.80 22.20
CA GLY A 80 4.50 9.23 22.51
C GLY A 80 4.31 7.79 22.05
N ILE A 81 4.81 7.43 20.86
CA ILE A 81 4.79 6.05 20.37
C ILE A 81 5.76 5.17 21.17
N LYS A 82 6.94 5.69 21.54
CA LYS A 82 7.88 4.98 22.42
C LYS A 82 7.26 4.67 23.79
N MET A 83 6.55 5.62 24.39
CA MET A 83 5.90 5.43 25.69
C MET A 83 4.74 4.42 25.61
N MET A 84 3.99 4.44 24.51
CA MET A 84 2.96 3.42 24.24
C MET A 84 3.61 2.04 24.03
N MET A 85 4.70 1.95 23.26
CA MET A 85 5.46 0.71 23.05
C MET A 85 6.06 0.15 24.34
N THR A 86 6.54 1.01 25.25
CA THR A 86 6.98 0.58 26.59
C THR A 86 5.84 -0.08 27.37
N LEU A 87 4.61 0.44 27.29
CA LEU A 87 3.43 -0.21 27.89
C LEU A 87 3.06 -1.52 27.18
N TYR A 88 3.22 -1.59 25.85
CA TYR A 88 2.97 -2.79 25.04
C TYR A 88 4.07 -3.85 25.11
N SER A 89 5.27 -3.54 25.62
CA SER A 89 6.40 -4.48 25.68
C SER A 89 6.14 -5.76 26.50
N ILE A 90 5.13 -5.75 27.37
CA ILE A 90 4.65 -6.94 28.10
C ILE A 90 3.79 -7.85 27.20
N VAL A 91 3.11 -7.27 26.21
CA VAL A 91 2.20 -7.96 25.26
C VAL A 91 2.92 -8.26 23.92
N GLU A 92 4.00 -7.55 23.62
CA GLU A 92 4.77 -7.59 22.38
C GLU A 92 5.19 -9.01 21.94
N PRO A 93 5.73 -9.88 22.84
CA PRO A 93 6.13 -11.24 22.46
C PRO A 93 4.95 -12.16 22.05
N PHE A 94 3.71 -11.77 22.37
CA PHE A 94 2.52 -12.60 22.16
C PHE A 94 1.59 -12.07 21.06
N ALA A 95 1.83 -10.84 20.56
CA ALA A 95 0.93 -10.17 19.64
C ALA A 95 1.61 -9.51 18.43
N THR A 96 2.94 -9.53 18.33
CA THR A 96 3.66 -8.83 17.25
C THR A 96 4.70 -9.73 16.58
N MET A 97 4.91 -9.54 15.27
CA MET A 97 6.01 -10.17 14.55
C MET A 97 7.32 -9.42 14.80
N THR A 98 8.46 -10.13 14.74
CA THR A 98 9.77 -9.49 14.89
C THR A 98 10.04 -8.53 13.72
N LEU A 99 10.93 -7.55 13.93
CA LEU A 99 11.32 -6.63 12.85
C LEU A 99 11.99 -7.38 11.68
N GLU A 100 12.77 -8.41 11.99
CA GLU A 100 13.43 -9.28 11.01
C GLU A 100 12.38 -10.01 10.16
N GLU A 101 11.43 -10.70 10.80
CA GLU A 101 10.34 -11.40 10.11
C GLU A 101 9.47 -10.43 9.29
N ALA A 102 9.16 -9.25 9.84
CA ALA A 102 8.44 -8.21 9.10
C ALA A 102 9.20 -7.78 7.84
N GLY A 103 10.51 -7.55 7.96
CA GLY A 103 11.37 -7.19 6.84
C GLY A 103 11.41 -8.28 5.77
N GLU A 104 11.62 -9.53 6.17
CA GLU A 104 11.63 -10.69 5.27
C GLU A 104 10.29 -10.81 4.52
N ARG A 105 9.17 -10.63 5.20
CA ARG A 105 7.84 -10.69 4.58
C ARG A 105 7.60 -9.55 3.61
N GLN A 106 8.00 -8.32 3.95
CA GLN A 106 7.88 -7.18 3.03
C GLN A 106 8.72 -7.41 1.77
N VAL A 107 9.94 -7.93 1.91
CA VAL A 107 10.79 -8.30 0.77
C VAL A 107 10.14 -9.42 -0.05
N PHE A 108 9.61 -10.45 0.62
CA PHE A 108 8.90 -11.55 -0.04
C PHE A 108 7.69 -11.06 -0.84
N PHE A 109 6.82 -10.24 -0.24
CA PHE A 109 5.64 -9.68 -0.94
C PHE A 109 6.02 -8.77 -2.11
N ALA A 110 7.11 -8.02 -1.98
CA ALA A 110 7.58 -7.11 -3.02
C ALA A 110 8.25 -7.83 -4.20
N THR A 111 8.91 -8.96 -3.96
CA THR A 111 9.81 -9.59 -4.96
C THR A 111 9.36 -10.94 -5.46
N SER A 112 8.43 -11.61 -4.79
CA SER A 112 7.95 -12.95 -5.17
C SER A 112 7.05 -12.94 -6.39
N GLU A 113 7.21 -13.93 -7.27
CA GLU A 113 6.29 -14.17 -8.39
C GLU A 113 4.85 -14.50 -7.94
N ARG A 114 4.68 -14.89 -6.66
CA ARG A 114 3.40 -15.32 -6.06
C ARG A 114 2.31 -14.24 -6.19
N PHE A 115 2.70 -12.97 -6.28
CA PHE A 115 1.80 -11.83 -6.46
C PHE A 115 2.05 -11.27 -7.85
N ARG A 116 1.18 -11.48 -8.83
CA ARG A 116 1.42 -10.95 -10.19
C ARG A 116 1.14 -9.46 -10.30
N GLY A 117 1.96 -8.77 -11.09
CA GLY A 117 1.70 -7.39 -11.46
C GLY A 117 0.72 -7.30 -12.62
N CYS A 118 0.24 -6.08 -12.88
CA CYS A 118 -0.42 -5.77 -14.14
C CYS A 118 0.65 -5.50 -15.22
N GLY A 119 0.44 -5.98 -16.43
CA GLY A 119 1.32 -5.72 -17.59
C GLY A 119 2.15 -6.93 -18.04
N GLN A 120 3.01 -6.71 -19.04
CA GLN A 120 3.94 -7.71 -19.55
C GLN A 120 5.27 -7.65 -18.79
N GLY A 121 5.98 -8.79 -18.70
CA GLY A 121 7.30 -8.87 -18.09
C GLY A 121 7.38 -9.83 -16.91
N ILE A 122 8.50 -9.81 -16.19
CA ILE A 122 8.76 -10.74 -15.09
C ILE A 122 8.04 -10.25 -13.83
N ASP A 123 7.19 -11.10 -13.26
CA ASP A 123 6.38 -10.75 -12.08
C ASP A 123 7.16 -10.80 -10.78
N GLY A 124 8.20 -11.62 -10.69
CA GLY A 124 9.06 -11.70 -9.51
C GLY A 124 10.02 -12.87 -9.57
N VAL A 125 10.67 -13.12 -8.45
CA VAL A 125 11.58 -14.25 -8.23
C VAL A 125 10.76 -15.53 -8.11
N PRO A 126 11.13 -16.59 -8.86
CA PRO A 126 10.46 -17.87 -8.75
C PRO A 126 10.50 -18.47 -7.36
N THR A 127 9.39 -19.03 -6.90
CA THR A 127 9.30 -19.63 -5.56
C THR A 127 9.18 -21.14 -5.63
N LYS A 128 9.99 -21.85 -4.82
CA LYS A 128 9.96 -23.32 -4.75
C LYS A 128 8.62 -23.88 -4.24
N ALA A 129 7.90 -23.08 -3.44
CA ALA A 129 6.65 -23.51 -2.84
C ALA A 129 5.51 -23.70 -3.86
N GLY A 130 5.62 -23.11 -5.06
CA GLY A 130 4.48 -23.01 -5.98
C GLY A 130 3.30 -22.29 -5.33
N GLY A 131 2.21 -22.09 -6.07
CA GLY A 131 0.98 -21.50 -5.51
C GLY A 131 0.89 -19.99 -5.72
N MET A 132 0.40 -19.63 -6.90
CA MET A 132 0.01 -18.26 -7.24
C MET A 132 -1.08 -17.76 -6.28
N MET A 133 -0.92 -16.54 -5.75
CA MET A 133 -1.95 -15.93 -4.90
C MET A 133 -3.17 -15.55 -5.73
N ARG A 134 -4.37 -15.78 -5.18
CA ARG A 134 -5.62 -15.37 -5.81
C ARG A 134 -5.92 -13.92 -5.46
N ALA A 135 -6.03 -13.07 -6.48
CA ALA A 135 -6.51 -11.71 -6.30
C ALA A 135 -8.03 -11.68 -6.07
N VAL A 136 -8.51 -10.68 -5.32
CA VAL A 136 -9.96 -10.50 -5.02
C VAL A 136 -10.78 -10.27 -6.29
N ASP A 137 -10.21 -9.69 -7.34
CA ASP A 137 -10.90 -9.43 -8.61
C ASP A 137 -11.08 -10.66 -9.51
N GLY A 138 -10.51 -11.82 -9.14
CA GLY A 138 -10.72 -13.08 -9.86
C GLY A 138 -10.21 -13.09 -11.31
N LEU A 139 -9.65 -11.98 -11.81
CA LEU A 139 -9.18 -11.82 -13.17
C LEU A 139 -7.65 -11.92 -13.20
N GLN A 140 -7.18 -13.08 -13.64
CA GLN A 140 -5.77 -13.31 -13.89
C GLN A 140 -5.22 -12.23 -14.85
N GLY A 141 -4.25 -11.42 -14.39
CA GLY A 141 -3.56 -10.42 -15.23
C GLY A 141 -4.12 -8.98 -15.22
N LYS A 142 -5.08 -8.64 -14.35
CA LYS A 142 -5.40 -7.24 -14.01
C LYS A 142 -4.86 -6.87 -12.63
N ILE A 143 -4.84 -5.58 -12.29
CA ILE A 143 -4.31 -5.05 -11.02
C ILE A 143 -5.02 -5.75 -9.84
N GLY A 144 -4.40 -6.79 -9.29
CA GLY A 144 -4.99 -7.61 -8.25
C GLY A 144 -4.66 -7.09 -6.86
N VAL A 145 -5.68 -6.90 -6.02
CA VAL A 145 -5.50 -6.82 -4.57
C VAL A 145 -5.37 -8.25 -4.06
N TYR A 146 -4.24 -8.57 -3.43
CA TYR A 146 -3.98 -9.87 -2.83
C TYR A 146 -4.16 -9.75 -1.31
N PRO A 147 -5.25 -10.28 -0.73
CA PRO A 147 -5.47 -10.17 0.69
C PRO A 147 -4.61 -11.21 1.40
N VAL A 148 -3.72 -10.74 2.26
CA VAL A 148 -2.76 -11.58 2.98
C VAL A 148 -3.04 -11.45 4.48
N GLY A 149 -3.06 -12.58 5.17
CA GLY A 149 -3.21 -12.65 6.62
C GLY A 149 -1.95 -12.16 7.36
N SER A 150 -2.07 -12.01 8.67
CA SER A 150 -0.94 -11.63 9.54
C SER A 150 0.15 -12.69 9.61
N ASP A 151 -0.09 -13.89 9.10
CA ASP A 151 0.84 -15.02 8.97
C ASP A 151 1.55 -15.08 7.61
N GLY A 152 1.15 -14.24 6.64
CA GLY A 152 1.68 -14.24 5.29
C GLY A 152 0.94 -15.18 4.32
N GLU A 153 -0.10 -15.87 4.80
CA GLU A 153 -0.93 -16.76 4.00
C GLU A 153 -2.14 -16.04 3.40
N PRO A 154 -2.85 -16.65 2.42
CA PRO A 154 -4.06 -16.06 1.87
C PRO A 154 -5.06 -15.71 2.97
N ALA A 155 -5.69 -14.54 2.87
CA ALA A 155 -6.73 -14.17 3.80
C ALA A 155 -7.88 -15.19 3.82
N SER A 156 -8.58 -15.26 4.95
CA SER A 156 -9.68 -16.21 5.13
C SER A 156 -10.79 -16.02 4.08
N LYS A 157 -11.54 -17.09 3.82
CA LYS A 157 -12.66 -17.07 2.87
C LYS A 157 -13.66 -15.96 3.19
N GLN A 158 -13.92 -15.72 4.48
CA GLN A 158 -14.82 -14.68 4.95
C GLN A 158 -14.32 -13.28 4.58
N VAL A 159 -13.01 -13.01 4.68
CA VAL A 159 -12.42 -11.73 4.26
C VAL A 159 -12.54 -11.56 2.75
N VAL A 160 -12.24 -12.60 1.97
CA VAL A 160 -12.35 -12.55 0.50
C VAL A 160 -13.81 -12.33 0.06
N GLU A 161 -14.76 -13.03 0.67
CA GLU A 161 -16.20 -12.87 0.41
C GLU A 161 -16.68 -11.46 0.77
N LEU A 162 -16.24 -10.91 1.91
CA LEU A 162 -16.55 -9.53 2.31
C LEU A 162 -16.02 -8.51 1.29
N LEU A 163 -14.75 -8.61 0.89
CA LEU A 163 -14.14 -7.70 -0.08
C LEU A 163 -14.80 -7.81 -1.46
N THR A 164 -15.22 -9.02 -1.85
CA THR A 164 -15.97 -9.25 -3.09
C THR A 164 -17.34 -8.57 -3.02
N LYS A 165 -18.08 -8.78 -1.93
CA LYS A 165 -19.38 -8.13 -1.70
C LYS A 165 -19.26 -6.61 -1.69
N MET A 166 -18.25 -6.02 -1.03
CA MET A 166 -18.04 -4.57 -1.04
C MET A 166 -17.82 -4.03 -2.47
N ARG A 167 -17.15 -4.80 -3.33
CA ARG A 167 -17.00 -4.45 -4.74
C ARG A 167 -18.34 -4.54 -5.48
N ASP A 168 -19.07 -5.63 -5.31
CA ASP A 168 -20.37 -5.84 -5.97
C ASP A 168 -21.41 -4.79 -5.53
N ASP A 169 -21.34 -4.34 -4.28
CA ASP A 169 -22.19 -3.29 -3.70
C ASP A 169 -21.79 -1.86 -4.15
N GLY A 170 -20.78 -1.71 -5.03
CA GLY A 170 -20.37 -0.42 -5.58
C GLY A 170 -19.58 0.49 -4.61
N VAL A 171 -19.00 -0.10 -3.55
CA VAL A 171 -18.24 0.66 -2.55
C VAL A 171 -16.99 1.30 -3.17
N LEU A 172 -16.36 0.61 -4.14
CA LEU A 172 -15.19 1.12 -4.84
C LEU A 172 -15.48 2.47 -5.50
N GLU A 173 -16.55 2.54 -6.27
CA GLU A 173 -16.98 3.72 -7.02
C GLU A 173 -17.33 4.86 -6.06
N LYS A 174 -18.01 4.54 -4.95
CA LYS A 174 -18.35 5.51 -3.91
C LYS A 174 -17.10 6.11 -3.24
N VAL A 175 -16.14 5.26 -2.85
CA VAL A 175 -14.89 5.69 -2.23
C VAL A 175 -14.05 6.50 -3.21
N TRP A 176 -13.97 6.06 -4.47
CA TRP A 176 -13.22 6.75 -5.51
C TRP A 176 -13.82 8.12 -5.81
N SER A 177 -15.13 8.20 -6.01
CA SER A 177 -15.85 9.47 -6.24
C SER A 177 -15.65 10.47 -5.10
N TYR A 178 -15.74 10.01 -3.85
CA TYR A 178 -15.42 10.84 -2.68
C TYR A 178 -13.96 11.31 -2.70
N THR A 179 -13.04 10.42 -3.05
CA THR A 179 -11.61 10.71 -3.09
C THR A 179 -11.28 11.76 -4.14
N GLU A 180 -11.81 11.63 -5.36
CA GLU A 180 -11.64 12.61 -6.44
C GLU A 180 -12.26 13.96 -6.08
N SER A 181 -13.45 13.96 -5.49
CA SER A 181 -14.11 15.18 -5.02
C SER A 181 -13.25 15.92 -4.00
N GLU A 182 -12.75 15.21 -2.99
CA GLU A 182 -11.91 15.83 -1.96
C GLU A 182 -10.54 16.24 -2.50
N LEU A 183 -9.93 15.44 -3.37
CA LEU A 183 -8.68 15.81 -4.04
C LEU A 183 -8.84 17.10 -4.83
N GLY A 184 -9.86 17.20 -5.69
CA GLY A 184 -10.14 18.42 -6.46
C GLY A 184 -10.48 19.65 -5.60
N ARG A 185 -10.86 19.44 -4.34
CA ARG A 185 -11.13 20.52 -3.37
C ARG A 185 -9.86 21.00 -2.65
N ILE A 186 -8.84 20.16 -2.51
CA ILE A 186 -7.60 20.44 -1.75
C ILE A 186 -6.36 20.64 -2.62
N THR A 187 -6.50 20.48 -3.94
CA THR A 187 -5.46 20.76 -4.96
C THR A 187 -5.79 22.05 -5.68
#